data_AF-A0A2P5YAJ1-F1
#
_entry.id   AF-A0A2P5YAJ1-F1
#
_cell.length_a   1.000
_cell.length_b   1.000
_cell.length_c   1.000
_cell.angle_alpha   90.00
_cell.angle_beta   90.00
_cell.angle_gamma   90.00
#
_symmetry.space_group_name_H-M   'P 1'
#
loop_
_entity.id
_entity.type
_entity.pdbx_description
1 polymer ?
#
loop_
_entity_poly.entity_id
_entity_poly.type
_entity_poly.pdbx_seq_one_letter_code
_entity_poly.pdbx_strand_id
1 'polypeptide(L)'
;MHEIMGNYFQGIMVPPAKGYEEFESRTSVLNEIIEALIDNSVSVIGVHAMDGIGKTTLVKEITRKVKGKLFDSVFIATLTQAIDIEKIQNRIAELLGLKFEEQSAHVKALRLRERLKK
;
A
#
# COMPACT_ATOMS: atom_id res chain seq x y z
N MET A 1 -35.41 -13.18 6.71
CA MET A 1 -34.16 -13.04 5.94
C MET A 1 -33.73 -11.59 6.09
N HIS A 2 -32.74 -11.34 6.94
CA HIS A 2 -32.28 -10.00 7.25
C HIS A 2 -31.13 -9.68 6.31
N GLU A 3 -31.43 -8.96 5.24
CA GLU A 3 -30.42 -8.45 4.30
C GLU A 3 -29.74 -7.26 4.98
N ILE A 4 -28.50 -7.46 5.40
CA ILE A 4 -27.69 -6.39 5.96
C ILE A 4 -27.30 -5.49 4.80
N MET A 5 -28.04 -4.39 4.64
CA MET A 5 -27.66 -3.28 3.78
C MET A 5 -26.36 -2.66 4.31
N GLY A 6 -25.23 -3.13 3.77
CA GLY A 6 -23.93 -2.50 3.92
C GLY A 6 -23.89 -1.22 3.09
N ASN A 7 -24.46 -0.15 3.64
CA ASN A 7 -24.48 1.17 3.02
C ASN A 7 -23.33 2.02 3.58
N TYR A 8 -22.11 1.84 3.06
CA TYR A 8 -21.03 2.81 3.20
C TYR A 8 -20.21 2.83 1.90
N PHE A 9 -20.01 4.03 1.33
CA PHE A 9 -19.24 4.34 0.10
C PHE A 9 -19.96 4.35 -1.25
N GLN A 10 -21.26 4.69 -1.29
CA GLN A 10 -21.83 5.27 -2.51
C GLN A 10 -21.35 6.73 -2.62
N GLY A 11 -20.30 6.98 -3.41
CA GLY A 11 -19.86 8.35 -3.65
C GLY A 11 -18.53 8.57 -4.36
N ILE A 12 -17.74 7.55 -4.69
CA ILE A 12 -16.52 7.76 -5.48
C ILE A 12 -16.38 6.71 -6.59
N MET A 13 -17.12 6.93 -7.67
CA MET A 13 -16.97 6.18 -8.91
C MET A 13 -15.67 6.62 -9.59
N VAL A 14 -14.55 5.97 -9.24
CA VAL A 14 -13.28 6.16 -9.96
C VAL A 14 -13.09 4.93 -10.85
N PRO A 15 -13.01 5.09 -12.19
CA PRO A 15 -12.85 3.96 -13.12
C PRO A 15 -11.65 3.09 -12.74
N PRO A 16 -11.73 1.75 -12.82
CA PRO A 16 -10.66 0.85 -12.40
C PRO A 16 -9.35 1.14 -13.15
N ALA A 17 -8.21 0.80 -12.53
CA ALA A 17 -6.92 0.92 -13.21
C ALA A 17 -6.93 0.13 -14.53
N LYS A 18 -6.26 0.65 -15.58
CA LYS A 18 -6.15 -0.05 -16.87
C LYS A 18 -5.55 -1.45 -16.65
N GLY A 19 -6.31 -2.49 -16.97
CA GLY A 19 -5.94 -3.90 -16.75
C GLY A 19 -6.37 -4.48 -15.40
N TYR A 20 -7.16 -3.76 -14.59
CA TYR A 20 -7.83 -4.30 -13.42
C TYR A 20 -9.24 -4.76 -13.81
N GLU A 21 -9.47 -6.06 -13.74
CA GLU A 21 -10.81 -6.64 -13.85
C GLU A 21 -11.43 -6.73 -12.46
N GLU A 22 -12.58 -6.06 -12.30
CA GLU A 22 -13.40 -6.14 -11.10
C GLU A 22 -14.06 -7.52 -11.02
N PHE A 23 -13.70 -8.29 -9.99
CA PHE A 23 -14.38 -9.52 -9.58
C PHE A 23 -14.85 -9.32 -8.15
N GLU A 24 -16.00 -9.87 -7.79
CA GLU A 24 -16.56 -9.75 -6.43
C GLU A 24 -15.54 -10.12 -5.34
N SER A 25 -14.78 -11.20 -5.55
CA SER A 25 -13.72 -11.63 -4.63
C SER A 25 -12.61 -10.59 -4.45
N ARG A 26 -12.22 -9.89 -5.52
CA ARG A 26 -11.19 -8.84 -5.47
C ARG A 26 -11.73 -7.56 -4.84
N THR A 27 -13.02 -7.28 -5.02
CA THR A 27 -13.70 -6.16 -4.36
C THR A 27 -13.77 -6.38 -2.84
N SER A 28 -14.08 -7.59 -2.37
CA SER A 28 -14.07 -7.91 -0.93
C SER A 28 -12.69 -7.67 -0.31
N VAL A 29 -11.65 -8.28 -0.88
CA VAL A 29 -10.27 -8.14 -0.38
C VAL A 29 -9.82 -6.68 -0.41
N LEU A 30 -10.19 -5.93 -1.44
CA LEU A 30 -9.88 -4.51 -1.53
C LEU A 30 -10.54 -3.71 -0.40
N ASN A 31 -11.81 -3.99 -0.09
CA ASN A 31 -12.54 -3.30 0.98
C ASN A 31 -11.95 -3.65 2.34
N GLU A 32 -11.66 -4.92 2.61
CA GLU A 32 -11.01 -5.38 3.84
C GLU A 32 -9.66 -4.66 4.06
N ILE A 33 -8.86 -4.50 3.00
CA ILE A 33 -7.59 -3.77 3.09
C ILE A 33 -7.83 -2.27 3.34
N ILE A 34 -8.83 -1.64 2.71
CA ILE A 34 -9.15 -0.23 2.96
C ILE A 34 -9.64 -0.02 4.39
N GLU A 35 -10.47 -0.91 4.93
CA GLU A 35 -10.92 -0.86 6.31
C GLU A 35 -9.73 -1.00 7.29
N ALA A 36 -8.83 -1.95 7.04
CA ALA A 36 -7.61 -2.11 7.82
C ALA A 36 -6.67 -0.90 7.72
N LEU A 37 -6.68 -0.15 6.61
CA LEU A 37 -5.91 1.10 6.46
C LEU A 37 -6.50 2.28 7.25
N ILE A 38 -7.78 2.23 7.62
CA ILE A 38 -8.45 3.25 8.44
C ILE A 38 -8.23 2.98 9.93
N ASP A 39 -7.99 1.72 10.31
CA ASP A 39 -7.69 1.34 11.69
C ASP A 39 -6.26 1.76 12.09
N ASN A 40 -6.16 2.79 12.93
CA ASN A 40 -4.89 3.32 13.43
C ASN A 40 -4.08 2.33 14.31
N SER A 41 -4.66 1.20 14.73
CA SER A 41 -3.94 0.12 15.42
C SER A 41 -3.18 -0.80 14.45
N VAL A 42 -3.52 -0.76 13.16
CA VAL A 42 -2.87 -1.55 12.11
C VAL A 42 -1.73 -0.73 11.49
N SER A 43 -0.53 -1.28 11.52
CA SER A 43 0.67 -0.66 10.92
C SER A 43 1.20 -1.40 9.70
N VAL A 44 0.84 -2.68 9.52
CA VAL A 44 1.34 -3.54 8.45
C VAL A 44 0.22 -4.46 7.96
N ILE A 45 0.02 -4.50 6.65
CA ILE A 45 -0.91 -5.43 5.98
C ILE A 45 -0.09 -6.29 5.02
N GLY A 46 -0.13 -7.61 5.21
CA GLY A 46 0.53 -8.57 4.33
C GLY A 46 -0.48 -9.22 3.38
N VAL A 47 -0.18 -9.23 2.07
CA VAL A 47 -1.00 -9.93 1.06
C VAL A 47 -0.17 -11.05 0.45
N HIS A 48 -0.62 -12.29 0.60
CA HIS A 48 0.03 -13.47 0.05
C HIS A 48 -0.89 -14.23 -0.92
N ALA A 49 -0.33 -14.76 -2.00
CA ALA A 49 -1.01 -15.61 -2.98
C ALA A 49 0.04 -16.25 -3.90
N MET A 50 -0.37 -17.22 -4.72
CA MET A 50 0.46 -17.72 -5.82
C MET A 50 0.87 -16.60 -6.79
N ASP A 51 1.90 -16.87 -7.57
CA ASP A 51 2.35 -15.96 -8.62
C ASP A 51 1.32 -15.88 -9.75
N GLY A 52 1.27 -14.73 -10.43
CA GLY A 52 0.30 -14.47 -11.49
C GLY A 52 -1.13 -14.10 -11.03
N ILE A 53 -1.46 -14.24 -9.74
CA ILE A 53 -2.81 -13.93 -9.20
C ILE A 53 -3.16 -12.42 -9.20
N GLY A 54 -2.19 -11.54 -9.51
CA GLY A 54 -2.45 -10.11 -9.65
C GLY A 54 -2.28 -9.29 -8.37
N LYS A 55 -1.48 -9.78 -7.40
CA LYS A 55 -1.15 -9.05 -6.15
C LYS A 55 -0.68 -7.61 -6.41
N THR A 56 0.22 -7.41 -7.36
CA THR A 56 0.72 -6.09 -7.75
C THR A 56 -0.39 -5.21 -8.34
N THR A 57 -1.34 -5.80 -9.07
CA THR A 57 -2.50 -5.09 -9.61
C THR A 57 -3.43 -4.63 -8.50
N LEU A 58 -3.66 -5.48 -7.49
CA LEU A 58 -4.43 -5.12 -6.29
C LEU A 58 -3.80 -3.94 -5.54
N VAL A 59 -2.48 -3.95 -5.30
CA VAL A 59 -1.77 -2.84 -4.62
C VAL A 59 -1.90 -1.52 -5.41
N LYS A 60 -1.82 -1.57 -6.74
CA LYS A 60 -2.04 -0.39 -7.60
C LYS A 60 -3.45 0.16 -7.46
N GLU A 61 -4.45 -0.72 -7.42
CA GLU A 61 -5.86 -0.33 -7.30
C GLU A 61 -6.18 0.25 -5.91
N ILE A 62 -5.64 -0.33 -4.84
CA ILE A 62 -5.72 0.24 -3.48
C ILE A 62 -5.11 1.64 -3.46
N THR A 63 -3.87 1.78 -3.98
CA THR A 63 -3.18 3.08 -4.03
C THR A 63 -4.01 4.15 -4.72
N ARG A 64 -4.64 3.80 -5.85
CA ARG A 64 -5.51 4.68 -6.63
C ARG A 64 -6.75 5.13 -5.84
N LYS A 65 -7.33 4.25 -5.02
CA LYS A 65 -8.51 4.58 -4.22
C LYS A 65 -8.17 5.46 -3.01
N VAL A 66 -7.05 5.20 -2.33
CA VAL A 66 -6.71 5.85 -1.05
C VAL A 66 -5.89 7.13 -1.20
N LYS A 67 -5.09 7.26 -2.27
CA LYS A 67 -4.25 8.45 -2.51
C LYS A 67 -5.10 9.71 -2.75
N GLY A 68 -4.76 10.79 -2.06
CA GLY A 68 -5.48 12.07 -2.10
C GLY A 68 -6.84 12.04 -1.42
N LYS A 69 -7.13 10.97 -0.67
CA LYS A 69 -8.40 10.80 0.07
C LYS A 69 -8.17 10.39 1.51
N LEU A 70 -7.66 9.17 1.71
CA LEU A 70 -7.31 8.64 3.03
C LEU A 70 -5.86 9.00 3.38
N PHE A 71 -4.98 9.05 2.38
CA PHE A 71 -3.58 9.45 2.55
C PHE A 71 -3.22 10.54 1.55
N ASP A 72 -2.58 11.61 2.02
CA ASP A 72 -2.07 12.68 1.15
C ASP A 72 -0.99 12.17 0.19
N SER A 73 -0.19 11.20 0.65
CA SER A 73 0.91 10.62 -0.10
C SER A 73 0.96 9.10 0.07
N VAL A 74 1.19 8.39 -1.03
CA VAL A 74 1.39 6.94 -1.07
C VAL A 74 2.61 6.64 -1.91
N PHE A 75 3.52 5.84 -1.37
CA PHE A 75 4.77 5.44 -2.03
C PHE A 75 4.75 3.93 -2.30
N ILE A 76 4.98 3.54 -3.56
CA ILE A 76 5.11 2.13 -3.96
C ILE A 76 6.58 1.84 -4.25
N ALA A 77 7.14 0.85 -3.55
CA ALA A 77 8.46 0.31 -3.84
C ALA A 77 8.32 -1.15 -4.31
N THR A 78 8.83 -1.44 -5.51
CA THR A 78 8.91 -2.81 -6.03
C THR A 78 10.27 -3.38 -5.65
N LEU A 79 10.26 -4.54 -5.00
CA LEU A 79 11.47 -5.24 -4.59
C LEU A 79 11.70 -6.46 -5.49
N THR A 80 12.97 -6.80 -5.70
CA THR A 80 13.38 -8.02 -6.39
C THR A 80 13.45 -9.20 -5.42
N GLN A 81 13.45 -10.43 -5.93
CA GLN A 81 13.62 -11.64 -5.10
C GLN A 81 14.96 -11.65 -4.34
N ALA A 82 16.00 -11.07 -4.94
CA ALA A 82 17.24 -10.77 -4.23
C ALA A 82 17.00 -9.59 -3.29
N ILE A 83 16.87 -9.89 -1.99
CA ILE A 83 16.70 -8.88 -0.94
C ILE A 83 18.04 -8.22 -0.68
N ASP A 84 18.11 -6.93 -1.01
CA ASP A 84 19.25 -6.07 -0.73
C ASP A 84 18.74 -4.91 0.14
N ILE A 85 18.98 -5.04 1.45
CA ILE A 85 18.45 -4.12 2.46
C ILE A 85 18.91 -2.69 2.18
N GLU A 86 20.15 -2.51 1.75
CA GLU A 86 20.69 -1.19 1.46
C GLU A 86 19.97 -0.56 0.26
N LYS A 87 19.78 -1.32 -0.84
CA LYS A 87 19.01 -0.83 -1.99
C LYS A 87 17.57 -0.51 -1.62
N ILE A 88 16.93 -1.32 -0.77
CA ILE A 88 15.56 -1.08 -0.29
C ILE A 88 15.51 0.26 0.47
N GLN A 89 16.42 0.46 1.42
CA GLN A 89 16.45 1.68 2.23
C GLN A 89 16.74 2.92 1.38
N ASN A 90 17.72 2.85 0.48
CA ASN A 90 18.04 3.93 -0.44
C ASN A 90 16.84 4.25 -1.35
N ARG A 91 16.15 3.22 -1.86
CA ARG A 91 14.95 3.43 -2.69
C ARG A 91 13.81 4.10 -1.94
N ILE A 92 13.56 3.69 -0.69
CA ILE A 92 12.54 4.35 0.15
C ILE A 92 12.97 5.79 0.45
N ALA A 93 14.25 6.04 0.70
CA ALA A 93 14.76 7.39 0.96
C ALA A 93 14.56 8.32 -0.25
N GLU A 94 14.87 7.86 -1.47
CA GLU A 94 14.58 8.59 -2.71
C GLU A 94 13.12 8.98 -2.81
N LEU A 95 12.21 8.04 -2.54
CA LEU A 95 10.76 8.27 -2.57
C LEU A 95 10.33 9.32 -1.53
N LEU A 96 10.98 9.35 -0.37
CA LEU A 96 10.69 10.30 0.72
C LEU A 96 11.46 11.64 0.60
N GLY A 97 12.28 11.82 -0.44
CA GLY A 97 13.16 12.98 -0.60
C GLY A 97 14.24 13.07 0.49
N LEU A 98 14.62 11.94 1.09
CA LEU A 98 15.63 11.85 2.14
C LEU A 98 16.99 11.49 1.54
N LYS A 99 18.05 12.16 1.99
CA LYS A 99 19.44 11.79 1.70
C LYS A 99 20.08 11.19 2.94
N PHE A 100 20.78 10.08 2.79
CA PHE A 100 21.59 9.51 3.85
C PHE A 100 23.00 10.09 3.78
N GLU A 101 23.57 10.39 4.93
CA GLU A 101 25.01 10.67 5.09
C GLU A 101 25.73 9.44 5.64
N GLU A 102 24.97 8.54 6.26
CA GLU A 102 25.47 7.37 6.96
C GLU A 102 25.52 6.15 6.03
N GLN A 103 26.53 5.30 6.20
CA GLN A 103 26.64 4.04 5.46
C GLN A 103 25.97 2.86 6.16
N SER A 104 25.75 2.94 7.47
CA SER A 104 25.16 1.85 8.26
C SER A 104 23.68 1.66 7.95
N ALA A 105 23.31 0.45 7.49
CA ALA A 105 21.93 0.08 7.23
C ALA A 105 21.02 0.24 8.47
N HIS A 106 21.53 0.00 9.67
CA HIS A 106 20.77 0.21 10.90
C HIS A 106 20.43 1.70 11.11
N VAL A 107 21.41 2.58 10.90
CA VAL A 107 21.21 4.03 11.06
C VAL A 107 20.26 4.56 9.98
N LYS A 108 20.41 4.10 8.72
CA LYS A 108 19.47 4.40 7.63
C LYS A 108 18.03 3.98 7.99
N ALA A 109 17.82 2.81 8.60
CA ALA A 109 16.50 2.35 9.05
C ALA A 109 15.89 3.29 10.09
N LEU A 110 16.67 3.73 11.08
CA LEU A 110 16.22 4.69 12.09
C LEU A 110 15.82 6.02 11.46
N ARG A 111 16.62 6.53 10.52
CA ARG A 111 16.30 7.77 9.77
C ARG A 111 15.01 7.65 8.97
N LEU A 112 14.77 6.53 8.30
CA LEU A 112 13.52 6.27 7.60
C LEU A 112 12.33 6.28 8.55
N ARG A 113 12.44 5.61 9.70
CA ARG A 113 11.39 5.60 10.73
C ARG A 113 11.05 7.01 11.20
N GLU A 114 12.05 7.83 11.49
CA GLU A 114 11.82 9.21 11.93
C GLU A 114 11.22 10.09 10.82
N ARG A 115 11.58 9.85 9.54
CA ARG A 115 11.00 10.55 8.40
C ARG A 115 9.52 10.21 8.16
N LEU A 116 9.12 8.97 8.48
CA LEU A 116 7.76 8.44 8.31
C LEU A 116 6.81 8.78 9.47
N LYS A 117 7.33 9.14 10.65
CA LYS A 117 6.53 9.62 11.79
C LYS A 117 6.03 11.06 11.63
N LYS A 118 6.62 11.82 10.71
CA LYS A 118 6.28 13.22 10.42
C LYS A 118 5.24 13.29 9.31
#